data_AF-G4Z012-F1
#
_entry.id   AF-G4Z012-F1
#
_cell.length_a   1.000
_cell.length_b   1.000
_cell.length_c   1.000
_cell.angle_alpha   90.00
_cell.angle_beta   90.00
_cell.angle_gamma   90.00
#
_symmetry.space_group_name_H-M   'P 1'
#
loop_
_entity.id
_entity.type
_entity.pdbx_description
1 polymer ?
#
loop_
_entity_poly.entity_id
_entity_poly.type
_entity_poly.pdbx_seq_one_letter_code
_entity_poly.pdbx_strand_id
1 'polypeptide(L)'
;MLAFHATTSSFDGSKLPRTAKVTRGANKIKRVIYSIMLTNLRRDVELGLVNPITELQRLYLDRKAGDGIASATASLFAHYAQERQRSVTTEVPASFWAGPHELRAMVQYMREPLIVLGVNQHGDAHVQKYMYKDYRIPDGSVHESGYVEALPDMVARDYLCECWELYTIPAMLVLRRNEMRFNGVQHGELLTMWNVEGNSDYADTLDASFGWIAGVQQRNADRGELLQDGEVLARPGHVNAAIIRDCPTLSYWGAADDRRGGVGILINPYGAFANAQPLWSNN
;
A
#
# COMPACT_ATOMS: atom_id res chain seq x y z
N MET A 1 -3.13 -6.07 9.29
CA MET A 1 -2.24 -5.34 10.24
C MET A 1 -0.79 -5.78 10.17
N LEU A 2 -0.43 -7.06 10.37
CA LEU A 2 0.98 -7.50 10.30
C LEU A 2 1.62 -7.27 8.92
N ALA A 3 0.90 -7.59 7.83
CA ALA A 3 1.35 -7.29 6.47
C ALA A 3 1.63 -5.79 6.25
N PHE A 4 0.70 -4.94 6.68
CA PHE A 4 0.85 -3.49 6.64
C PHE A 4 2.04 -2.97 7.47
N HIS A 5 2.24 -3.52 8.67
CA HIS A 5 3.42 -3.20 9.47
C HIS A 5 4.73 -3.61 8.78
N ALA A 6 4.76 -4.78 8.13
CA ALA A 6 5.93 -5.24 7.39
C ALA A 6 6.28 -4.29 6.24
N THR A 7 5.28 -3.87 5.45
CA THR A 7 5.48 -2.91 4.35
C THR A 7 5.95 -1.54 4.85
N THR A 8 5.26 -0.97 5.83
CA THR A 8 5.59 0.38 6.34
C THR A 8 6.90 0.43 7.13
N SER A 9 7.39 -0.71 7.62
CA SER A 9 8.73 -0.80 8.22
C SER A 9 9.79 -1.29 7.24
N SER A 10 9.42 -1.55 5.98
CA SER A 10 10.27 -2.20 4.97
C SER A 10 11.03 -3.40 5.54
N PHE A 11 10.33 -4.25 6.30
CA PHE A 11 10.94 -5.34 7.06
C PHE A 11 11.75 -6.28 6.15
N ASP A 12 13.03 -6.46 6.47
CA ASP A 12 13.93 -7.31 5.71
C ASP A 12 13.80 -8.79 6.08
N GLY A 13 12.98 -9.51 5.32
CA GLY A 13 12.84 -10.95 5.46
C GLY A 13 11.54 -11.52 4.89
N SER A 14 11.59 -12.81 4.55
CA SER A 14 10.44 -13.53 3.95
C SER A 14 9.28 -13.76 4.92
N LYS A 15 9.52 -13.68 6.23
CA LYS A 15 8.51 -13.85 7.28
C LYS A 15 8.76 -12.89 8.43
N LEU A 16 7.74 -12.10 8.77
CA LEU A 16 7.80 -11.19 9.91
C LEU A 16 7.84 -12.00 11.22
N PRO A 17 8.89 -11.86 12.06
CA PRO A 17 9.05 -12.69 13.24
C PRO A 17 8.05 -12.27 14.33
N ARG A 18 7.48 -13.23 15.05
CA ARG A 18 6.51 -13.00 16.14
C ARG A 18 7.20 -12.55 17.44
N THR A 19 8.10 -11.57 17.35
CA THR A 19 8.77 -11.00 18.52
C THR A 19 7.85 -10.04 19.28
N ALA A 20 8.18 -9.79 20.54
CA ALA A 20 7.48 -8.79 21.34
C ALA A 20 7.60 -7.37 20.74
N LYS A 21 8.74 -7.03 20.12
CA LYS A 21 8.96 -5.73 19.45
C LYS A 21 8.00 -5.54 18.27
N VAL A 22 7.97 -6.51 17.37
CA VAL A 22 7.07 -6.51 16.20
C VAL A 22 5.60 -6.45 16.63
N THR A 23 5.22 -7.29 17.61
CA THR A 23 3.85 -7.34 18.11
C THR A 23 3.42 -6.00 18.71
N ARG A 24 4.28 -5.34 19.49
CA ARG A 24 4.01 -4.00 20.05
C ARG A 24 3.88 -2.95 18.96
N GLY A 25 4.78 -2.95 17.97
CA GLY A 25 4.74 -2.01 16.83
C GLY A 25 3.46 -2.14 16.03
N ALA A 26 3.11 -3.35 15.62
CA ALA A 26 1.88 -3.64 14.88
C ALA A 26 0.62 -3.33 15.69
N ASN A 27 0.59 -3.60 17.01
CA ASN A 27 -0.53 -3.23 17.87
C ASN A 27 -0.68 -1.70 18.02
N LYS A 28 0.43 -0.94 18.06
CA LYS A 28 0.39 0.53 18.08
C LYS A 28 -0.28 1.06 16.81
N ILE A 29 0.15 0.60 15.64
CA ILE A 29 -0.45 0.99 14.35
C ILE A 29 -1.93 0.58 14.32
N LYS A 30 -2.25 -0.69 14.64
CA LYS A 30 -3.63 -1.20 14.69
C LYS A 30 -4.55 -0.27 15.50
N ARG A 31 -4.11 0.15 16.69
CA ARG A 31 -4.90 1.02 17.57
C ARG A 31 -5.21 2.38 16.94
N VAL A 32 -4.26 2.96 16.22
CA VAL A 32 -4.47 4.23 15.50
C VAL A 32 -5.46 4.03 14.36
N ILE A 33 -5.27 2.99 13.52
CA ILE A 33 -6.18 2.70 12.41
C ILE A 33 -7.62 2.51 12.88
N TYR A 34 -7.85 1.66 13.89
CA TYR A 34 -9.20 1.47 14.42
C TYR A 34 -9.76 2.73 15.10
N SER A 35 -8.92 3.63 15.63
CA SER A 35 -9.39 4.91 16.18
C SER A 35 -9.85 5.87 15.07
N ILE A 36 -9.17 5.87 13.92
CA ILE A 36 -9.62 6.58 12.71
C ILE A 36 -10.97 6.00 12.26
N MET A 37 -11.07 4.68 12.12
CA MET A 37 -12.32 4.01 11.72
C MET A 37 -13.48 4.34 12.66
N LEU A 38 -13.26 4.28 13.98
CA LEU A 38 -14.29 4.64 14.96
C LEU A 38 -14.70 6.12 14.83
N THR A 39 -13.74 7.03 14.64
CA THR A 39 -14.01 8.46 14.49
C THR A 39 -14.82 8.74 13.22
N ASN A 40 -14.49 8.06 12.12
CA ASN A 40 -15.09 8.31 10.82
C ASN A 40 -16.43 7.60 10.62
N LEU A 41 -16.67 6.48 11.32
CA LEU A 41 -17.76 5.54 11.02
C LEU A 41 -19.12 6.22 10.84
N ARG A 42 -19.49 7.15 11.73
CA ARG A 42 -20.79 7.83 11.61
C ARG A 42 -20.90 8.61 10.30
N ARG A 43 -19.91 9.44 9.99
CA ARG A 43 -19.92 10.28 8.77
C ARG A 43 -19.74 9.43 7.50
N ASP A 44 -18.94 8.38 7.58
CA ASP A 44 -18.78 7.42 6.48
C ASP A 44 -20.09 6.69 6.15
N VAL A 45 -20.92 6.38 7.14
CA VAL A 45 -22.28 5.83 6.92
C VAL A 45 -23.21 6.88 6.33
N GLU A 46 -23.21 8.11 6.87
CA GLU A 46 -24.03 9.23 6.36
C GLU A 46 -23.70 9.57 4.90
N LEU A 47 -22.43 9.44 4.49
CA LEU A 47 -21.96 9.66 3.13
C LEU A 47 -22.10 8.44 2.21
N GLY A 48 -22.62 7.31 2.72
CA GLY A 48 -22.75 6.06 1.96
C GLY A 48 -21.41 5.38 1.61
N LEU A 49 -20.31 5.81 2.23
CA LEU A 49 -18.99 5.19 2.08
C LEU A 49 -18.89 3.85 2.82
N VAL A 50 -19.76 3.64 3.81
CA VAL A 50 -19.91 2.39 4.55
C VAL A 50 -21.39 2.00 4.58
N ASN A 51 -21.72 0.82 4.06
CA ASN A 51 -23.00 0.18 4.34
C ASN A 51 -22.83 -0.70 5.60
N PRO A 52 -23.38 -0.30 6.75
CA PRO A 52 -23.12 -1.01 8.00
C PRO A 52 -23.79 -2.39 8.05
N ILE A 53 -24.88 -2.60 7.31
CA ILE A 53 -25.58 -3.89 7.25
C ILE A 53 -24.73 -4.89 6.47
N THR A 54 -24.29 -4.51 5.27
CA THR A 54 -23.43 -5.35 4.42
C THR A 54 -22.12 -5.70 5.12
N GLU A 55 -21.49 -4.74 5.78
CA GLU A 55 -20.24 -4.98 6.49
C GLU A 55 -20.42 -5.93 7.68
N LEU A 56 -21.53 -5.83 8.43
CA LEU A 56 -21.81 -6.79 9.50
C LEU A 56 -22.12 -8.19 8.99
N GLN A 57 -22.84 -8.31 7.87
CA GLN A 57 -23.09 -9.61 7.23
C GLN A 57 -21.77 -10.26 6.79
N ARG A 58 -20.84 -9.45 6.25
CA ARG A 58 -19.49 -9.91 5.90
C ARG A 58 -18.72 -10.42 7.12
N LEU A 59 -18.80 -9.72 8.25
CA LEU A 59 -18.10 -10.09 9.49
C LEU A 59 -18.74 -11.33 10.14
N TYR A 60 -20.07 -11.35 10.26
CA TYR A 60 -20.84 -12.36 10.98
C TYR A 60 -21.83 -13.05 10.04
N LEU A 61 -21.35 -14.06 9.30
CA LEU A 61 -22.11 -14.77 8.26
C LEU A 61 -23.45 -15.36 8.75
N ASP A 62 -23.50 -15.81 10.00
CA ASP A 62 -24.70 -16.43 10.60
C ASP A 62 -25.69 -15.41 11.18
N ARG A 63 -25.39 -14.11 11.12
CA ARG A 63 -26.27 -13.07 11.66
C ARG A 63 -27.54 -13.00 10.81
N LYS A 64 -28.68 -13.24 11.44
CA LYS A 64 -29.99 -13.03 10.80
C LYS A 64 -30.11 -11.57 10.35
N ALA A 65 -30.53 -11.36 9.11
CA ALA A 65 -30.87 -10.04 8.61
C ALA A 65 -31.99 -9.47 9.49
N GLY A 66 -31.68 -8.44 10.25
CA GLY A 66 -32.61 -7.94 11.24
C GLY A 66 -32.00 -6.84 12.07
N ASP A 67 -31.51 -5.78 11.42
CA ASP A 67 -31.12 -4.54 12.08
C ASP A 67 -31.17 -3.39 11.08
N GLY A 68 -31.83 -2.28 11.45
CA GLY A 68 -31.78 -1.04 10.68
C GLY A 68 -30.37 -0.42 10.71
N ILE A 69 -30.12 0.53 9.80
CA ILE A 69 -28.81 1.20 9.64
C ILE A 69 -28.20 1.67 10.97
N ALA A 70 -29.01 2.24 11.88
CA ALA A 70 -28.53 2.71 13.18
C ALA A 70 -28.04 1.58 14.10
N SER A 71 -28.80 0.49 14.22
CA SER A 71 -28.43 -0.68 15.03
C SER A 71 -27.19 -1.39 14.46
N ALA A 72 -27.15 -1.51 13.12
CA ALA A 72 -25.99 -2.01 12.40
C ALA A 72 -24.74 -1.13 12.66
N THR A 73 -24.89 0.20 12.59
CA THR A 73 -23.79 1.13 12.88
C THR A 73 -23.29 0.97 14.32
N ALA A 74 -24.18 0.89 15.31
CA ALA A 74 -23.81 0.68 16.71
C ALA A 74 -23.08 -0.66 16.93
N SER A 75 -23.51 -1.71 16.24
CA SER A 75 -22.84 -3.02 16.28
C SER A 75 -21.44 -2.97 15.66
N LEU A 76 -21.24 -2.22 14.57
CA LEU A 76 -19.90 -2.00 13.99
C LEU A 76 -19.01 -1.18 14.93
N PHE A 77 -19.54 -0.16 15.60
CA PHE A 77 -18.81 0.55 16.65
C PHE A 77 -18.29 -0.39 17.72
N ALA A 78 -19.15 -1.28 18.24
CA ALA A 78 -18.77 -2.26 19.24
C ALA A 78 -17.69 -3.23 18.72
N HIS A 79 -17.87 -3.74 17.49
CA HIS A 79 -16.89 -4.62 16.83
C HIS A 79 -15.53 -3.93 16.67
N TYR A 80 -15.48 -2.73 16.08
CA TYR A 80 -14.23 -1.98 15.91
C TYR A 80 -13.57 -1.59 17.23
N ALA A 81 -14.35 -1.27 18.26
CA ALA A 81 -13.82 -1.01 19.60
C ALA A 81 -13.17 -2.28 20.21
N GLN A 82 -13.76 -3.45 20.00
CA GLN A 82 -13.19 -4.73 20.42
C GLN A 82 -11.92 -5.06 19.63
N GLU A 83 -11.96 -4.95 18.29
CA GLU A 83 -10.80 -5.22 17.44
C GLU A 83 -9.62 -4.30 17.77
N ARG A 84 -9.88 -3.03 18.06
CA ARG A 84 -8.84 -2.08 18.50
C ARG A 84 -8.03 -2.59 19.69
N GLN A 85 -8.67 -3.30 20.62
CA GLN A 85 -8.02 -3.84 21.82
C GLN A 85 -7.41 -5.22 21.60
N ARG A 86 -7.95 -6.02 20.68
CA ARG A 86 -7.47 -7.36 20.39
C ARG A 86 -6.05 -7.33 19.81
N SER A 87 -5.16 -8.16 20.35
CA SER A 87 -3.78 -8.26 19.85
C SER A 87 -3.73 -8.78 18.41
N VAL A 88 -2.78 -8.28 17.61
CA VAL A 88 -2.47 -8.82 16.27
C VAL A 88 -2.02 -10.28 16.27
N THR A 89 -1.65 -10.83 17.42
CA THR A 89 -1.27 -12.24 17.58
C THR A 89 -2.42 -13.17 17.92
N THR A 90 -3.58 -12.61 18.29
CA THR A 90 -4.79 -13.37 18.60
C THR A 90 -5.37 -13.92 17.31
N GLU A 91 -5.70 -15.21 17.32
CA GLU A 91 -6.39 -15.85 16.21
C GLU A 91 -7.84 -15.37 16.12
N VAL A 92 -8.31 -15.12 14.90
CA VAL A 92 -9.65 -14.60 14.61
C VAL A 92 -10.19 -15.27 13.36
N PRO A 93 -11.52 -15.38 13.19
CA PRO A 93 -12.11 -15.82 11.95
C PRO A 93 -11.59 -15.02 10.74
N ALA A 94 -11.45 -15.66 9.59
CA ALA A 94 -10.99 -15.01 8.36
C ALA A 94 -11.90 -13.84 7.94
N SER A 95 -13.19 -13.89 8.27
CA SER A 95 -14.13 -12.78 8.04
C SER A 95 -13.73 -11.50 8.78
N PHE A 96 -13.01 -11.59 9.91
CA PHE A 96 -12.53 -10.44 10.68
C PHE A 96 -11.17 -9.93 10.22
N TRP A 97 -10.57 -10.53 9.20
CA TRP A 97 -9.34 -10.00 8.63
C TRP A 97 -9.61 -8.65 7.98
N ALA A 98 -8.55 -7.84 7.90
CA ALA A 98 -8.62 -6.49 7.38
C ALA A 98 -9.26 -6.50 5.98
N GLY A 99 -10.17 -5.55 5.75
CA GLY A 99 -10.84 -5.35 4.47
C GLY A 99 -10.70 -3.91 3.99
N PRO A 100 -11.58 -3.47 3.08
CA PRO A 100 -11.55 -2.12 2.53
C PRO A 100 -11.63 -1.00 3.57
N HIS A 101 -12.32 -1.22 4.70
CA HIS A 101 -12.47 -0.18 5.73
C HIS A 101 -11.14 0.05 6.47
N GLU A 102 -10.44 -1.02 6.86
CA GLU A 102 -9.10 -0.91 7.41
C GLU A 102 -8.13 -0.27 6.43
N LEU A 103 -8.16 -0.65 5.14
CA LEU A 103 -7.27 -0.10 4.11
C LEU A 103 -7.51 1.40 3.87
N ARG A 104 -8.76 1.86 3.88
CA ARG A 104 -9.11 3.29 3.79
C ARG A 104 -8.61 4.09 4.99
N ALA A 105 -8.68 3.52 6.20
CA ALA A 105 -8.10 4.16 7.37
C ALA A 105 -6.56 4.09 7.40
N MET A 106 -5.94 3.06 6.82
CA MET A 106 -4.48 2.94 6.67
C MET A 106 -3.89 4.09 5.84
N VAL A 107 -4.52 4.47 4.73
CA VAL A 107 -4.04 5.58 3.89
C VAL A 107 -4.23 6.95 4.55
N GLN A 108 -5.28 7.13 5.34
CA GLN A 108 -5.42 8.33 6.18
C GLN A 108 -4.33 8.42 7.26
N TYR A 109 -3.90 7.28 7.79
CA TYR A 109 -2.80 7.22 8.75
C TYR A 109 -1.45 7.53 8.11
N MET A 110 -1.14 6.91 6.95
CA MET A 110 0.15 7.10 6.29
C MET A 110 0.28 8.45 5.61
N ARG A 111 -0.84 9.05 5.20
CA ARG A 111 -0.86 10.24 4.32
C ARG A 111 -0.27 10.00 2.94
N GLU A 112 -0.19 8.74 2.53
CA GLU A 112 0.36 8.27 1.26
C GLU A 112 -0.58 7.26 0.58
N PRO A 113 -0.50 7.11 -0.76
CA PRO A 113 -1.21 6.06 -1.48
C PRO A 113 -0.82 4.66 -1.02
N LEU A 114 -1.80 3.77 -0.92
CA LEU A 114 -1.58 2.33 -0.71
C LEU A 114 -2.04 1.56 -1.94
N ILE A 115 -1.11 0.86 -2.58
CA ILE A 115 -1.38 0.02 -3.74
C ILE A 115 -1.66 -1.40 -3.26
N VAL A 116 -2.80 -1.95 -3.67
CA VAL A 116 -3.21 -3.32 -3.34
C VAL A 116 -3.29 -4.12 -4.62
N LEU A 117 -2.49 -5.17 -4.72
CA LEU A 117 -2.53 -6.15 -5.80
C LEU A 117 -3.39 -7.33 -5.37
N GLY A 118 -4.60 -7.42 -5.89
CA GLY A 118 -5.50 -8.54 -5.68
C GLY A 118 -5.23 -9.65 -6.69
N VAL A 119 -4.62 -10.75 -6.27
CA VAL A 119 -4.26 -11.89 -7.13
C VAL A 119 -5.36 -12.95 -7.07
N ASN A 120 -5.92 -13.29 -8.23
CA ASN A 120 -6.94 -14.33 -8.37
C ASN A 120 -6.31 -15.75 -8.35
N GLN A 121 -7.16 -16.79 -8.45
CA GLN A 121 -6.71 -18.19 -8.44
C GLN A 121 -5.88 -18.60 -9.67
N HIS A 122 -5.98 -17.86 -10.77
CA HIS A 122 -5.24 -18.07 -12.01
C HIS A 122 -3.91 -17.30 -12.02
N GLY A 123 -3.64 -16.50 -11.00
CA GLY A 123 -2.44 -15.68 -10.90
C GLY A 123 -2.59 -14.28 -11.50
N ASP A 124 -3.76 -13.92 -12.04
CA ASP A 124 -3.97 -12.56 -12.54
C ASP A 124 -4.12 -11.61 -11.36
N ALA A 125 -3.31 -10.55 -11.37
CA ALA A 125 -3.43 -9.47 -10.41
C ALA A 125 -4.54 -8.51 -10.84
N HIS A 126 -5.04 -7.69 -9.92
CA HIS A 126 -5.79 -6.46 -10.20
C HIS A 126 -5.33 -5.39 -9.23
N VAL A 127 -5.15 -4.17 -9.72
CA VAL A 127 -4.59 -3.09 -8.91
C VAL A 127 -5.70 -2.20 -8.36
N GLN A 128 -5.63 -1.96 -7.06
CA GLN A 128 -6.45 -0.96 -6.38
C GLN A 128 -5.56 0.06 -5.70
N LYS A 129 -5.88 1.33 -5.91
CA LYS A 129 -5.23 2.45 -5.26
C LYS A 129 -6.15 2.98 -4.17
N TYR A 130 -5.72 2.82 -2.92
CA TYR A 130 -6.36 3.44 -1.78
C TYR A 130 -5.72 4.80 -1.55
N MET A 131 -6.56 5.80 -1.31
CA MET A 131 -6.20 7.20 -1.06
C MET A 131 -7.17 7.81 -0.06
N TYR A 132 -6.97 9.07 0.31
CA TYR A 132 -7.88 9.83 1.16
C TYR A 132 -8.22 11.17 0.52
N LYS A 133 -9.39 11.70 0.86
CA LYS A 133 -9.84 13.02 0.40
C LYS A 133 -10.87 13.60 1.36
N ASP A 134 -11.09 14.89 1.19
CA ASP A 134 -12.16 15.63 1.85
C ASP A 134 -13.51 15.43 1.15
N TYR A 135 -14.53 15.10 1.94
CA TYR A 135 -15.93 15.05 1.54
C TYR A 135 -16.67 16.24 2.13
N ARG A 136 -17.43 16.94 1.29
CA ARG A 136 -18.35 17.99 1.75
C ARG A 136 -19.64 17.35 2.25
N ILE A 137 -20.01 17.66 3.47
CA ILE A 137 -21.27 17.21 4.09
C ILE A 137 -22.35 18.28 3.84
N PRO A 138 -23.65 17.91 3.74
CA PRO A 138 -24.74 18.88 3.52
C PRO A 138 -24.81 20.01 4.55
N ASP A 139 -24.29 19.81 5.77
CA ASP A 139 -24.19 20.84 6.82
C ASP A 139 -23.06 21.87 6.57
N GLY A 140 -22.32 21.75 5.46
CA GLY A 140 -21.20 22.61 5.09
C GLY A 140 -19.87 22.21 5.72
N SER A 141 -19.85 21.24 6.64
CA SER A 141 -18.62 20.72 7.21
C SER A 141 -17.85 19.83 6.23
N VAL A 142 -16.55 19.68 6.50
CA VAL A 142 -15.65 18.81 5.74
C VAL A 142 -15.33 17.58 6.57
N HIS A 143 -15.39 16.41 5.93
CA HIS A 143 -15.04 15.13 6.52
C HIS A 143 -14.00 14.43 5.67
N GLU A 144 -12.81 14.22 6.22
CA GLU A 144 -11.76 13.48 5.54
C GLU A 144 -11.98 11.98 5.71
N SER A 145 -12.03 11.24 4.60
CA SER A 145 -12.12 9.79 4.63
C SER A 145 -11.30 9.13 3.52
N GLY A 146 -10.90 7.89 3.75
CA GLY A 146 -10.29 7.07 2.74
C GLY A 146 -11.29 6.69 1.64
N TYR A 147 -10.77 6.45 0.44
CA TYR A 147 -11.48 5.91 -0.72
C TYR A 147 -10.60 4.90 -1.46
N VAL A 148 -11.21 4.16 -2.38
CA VAL A 148 -10.52 3.20 -3.23
C VAL A 148 -10.91 3.43 -4.68
N GLU A 149 -9.92 3.30 -5.55
CA GLU A 149 -10.07 3.32 -7.00
C GLU A 149 -9.52 1.99 -7.54
N ALA A 150 -10.33 1.26 -8.32
CA ALA A 150 -9.83 0.13 -9.09
C ALA A 150 -9.16 0.67 -10.35
N LEU A 151 -7.88 0.39 -10.55
CA LEU A 151 -7.11 0.91 -11.67
C LEU A 151 -7.15 -0.06 -12.85
N PRO A 152 -7.53 0.39 -14.05
CA PRO A 152 -7.28 -0.35 -15.29
C PRO A 152 -5.78 -0.48 -15.55
N ASP A 153 -5.39 -1.44 -16.38
CA ASP A 153 -4.00 -1.90 -16.54
C ASP A 153 -3.07 -0.82 -17.02
N MET A 154 -3.52 -0.11 -18.03
CA MET A 154 -2.78 1.00 -18.61
C MET A 154 -2.52 2.06 -17.54
N VAL A 155 -3.55 2.43 -16.77
CA VAL A 155 -3.45 3.44 -15.71
C VAL A 155 -2.57 2.94 -14.55
N ALA A 156 -2.69 1.67 -14.17
CA ALA A 156 -1.86 1.08 -13.12
C ALA A 156 -0.39 1.02 -13.54
N ARG A 157 -0.11 0.63 -14.78
CA ARG A 157 1.23 0.63 -15.37
C ARG A 157 1.80 2.05 -15.40
N ASP A 158 1.06 2.99 -15.94
CA ASP A 158 1.52 4.38 -16.11
C ASP A 158 1.81 4.99 -14.73
N TYR A 159 0.95 4.77 -13.73
CA TYR A 159 1.20 5.19 -12.34
C TYR A 159 2.48 4.60 -11.74
N LEU A 160 2.74 3.31 -11.95
CA LEU A 160 3.95 2.66 -11.46
C LEU A 160 5.20 3.13 -12.22
N CYS A 161 5.08 3.46 -13.50
CA CYS A 161 6.15 4.07 -14.28
C CYS A 161 6.45 5.49 -13.79
N GLU A 162 5.43 6.31 -13.51
CA GLU A 162 5.62 7.64 -12.91
C GLU A 162 6.31 7.55 -11.54
N CYS A 163 5.90 6.59 -10.71
CA CYS A 163 6.56 6.32 -9.42
C CYS A 163 8.05 5.98 -9.62
N TRP A 164 8.38 5.19 -10.65
CA TRP A 164 9.76 4.88 -11.01
C TRP A 164 10.55 6.12 -11.45
N GLU A 165 10.00 6.90 -12.38
CA GLU A 165 10.62 8.13 -12.88
C GLU A 165 10.86 9.16 -11.77
N LEU A 166 9.98 9.20 -10.78
CA LEU A 166 10.06 10.08 -9.61
C LEU A 166 10.84 9.48 -8.43
N TYR A 167 11.49 8.32 -8.59
CA TYR A 167 12.19 7.61 -7.51
C TYR A 167 11.35 7.43 -6.24
N THR A 168 10.05 7.26 -6.40
CA THR A 168 9.08 7.12 -5.32
C THR A 168 8.60 5.68 -5.25
N ILE A 169 8.80 5.05 -4.09
CA ILE A 169 8.31 3.68 -3.86
C ILE A 169 6.98 3.75 -3.12
N PRO A 170 5.84 3.43 -3.77
CA PRO A 170 4.57 3.45 -3.08
C PRO A 170 4.47 2.27 -2.11
N ALA A 171 3.77 2.44 -1.00
CA ALA A 171 3.44 1.33 -0.11
C ALA A 171 2.56 0.31 -0.85
N MET A 172 2.94 -0.97 -0.83
CA MET A 172 2.20 -2.02 -1.53
C MET A 172 1.80 -3.19 -0.62
N LEU A 173 0.62 -3.77 -0.88
CA LEU A 173 0.16 -5.03 -0.30
C LEU A 173 -0.28 -5.99 -1.40
N VAL A 174 -0.10 -7.29 -1.18
CA VAL A 174 -0.60 -8.33 -2.08
C VAL A 174 -1.69 -9.13 -1.37
N LEU A 175 -2.91 -9.10 -1.89
CA LEU A 175 -4.01 -9.94 -1.45
C LEU A 175 -4.12 -11.17 -2.36
N ARG A 176 -3.80 -12.35 -1.84
CA ARG A 176 -4.05 -13.60 -2.57
C ARG A 176 -5.47 -14.08 -2.24
N ARG A 177 -6.38 -14.06 -3.21
CA ARG A 177 -7.82 -14.34 -2.97
C ARG A 177 -8.08 -15.75 -2.43
N ASN A 178 -7.31 -16.74 -2.87
CA ASN A 178 -7.39 -18.11 -2.36
C ASN A 178 -6.98 -18.23 -0.89
N GLU A 179 -6.11 -17.35 -0.40
CA GLU A 179 -5.65 -17.35 0.98
C GLU A 179 -6.41 -16.35 1.86
N MET A 180 -7.22 -15.46 1.25
CA MET A 180 -7.92 -14.34 1.87
C MET A 180 -7.05 -13.39 2.71
N ARG A 181 -5.71 -13.50 2.64
CA ARG A 181 -4.76 -12.78 3.48
C ARG A 181 -3.90 -11.82 2.68
N PHE A 182 -3.56 -10.70 3.32
CA PHE A 182 -2.57 -9.77 2.80
C PHE A 182 -1.16 -10.24 3.12
N ASN A 183 -0.27 -10.03 2.15
CA ASN A 183 1.17 -10.12 2.29
C ASN A 183 1.75 -8.70 2.16
N GLY A 184 2.71 -8.38 3.02
CA GLY A 184 3.45 -7.13 2.91
C GLY A 184 4.45 -7.22 1.78
N VAL A 185 4.59 -6.15 1.00
CA VAL A 185 5.70 -6.01 0.05
C VAL A 185 6.86 -5.31 0.75
N GLN A 186 8.06 -5.84 0.54
CA GLN A 186 9.33 -5.23 0.93
C GLN A 186 10.08 -4.87 -0.36
N HIS A 187 10.73 -3.72 -0.36
CA HIS A 187 11.45 -3.20 -1.53
C HIS A 187 12.96 -3.49 -1.49
N GLY A 188 13.46 -4.18 -0.47
CA GLY A 188 14.85 -4.63 -0.37
C GLY A 188 15.87 -3.50 -0.54
N GLU A 189 16.99 -3.81 -1.20
CA GLU A 189 18.06 -2.85 -1.49
C GLU A 189 17.63 -1.74 -2.45
N LEU A 190 16.54 -1.89 -3.21
CA LEU A 190 16.05 -0.85 -4.13
C LEU A 190 15.65 0.42 -3.38
N LEU A 191 14.97 0.28 -2.23
CA LEU A 191 14.62 1.42 -1.39
C LEU A 191 15.87 2.12 -0.85
N THR A 192 16.86 1.33 -0.44
CA THR A 192 18.15 1.87 0.02
C THR A 192 18.85 2.60 -1.12
N MET A 193 18.92 2.00 -2.31
CA MET A 193 19.55 2.55 -3.49
C MET A 193 18.91 3.86 -3.96
N TRP A 194 17.58 3.94 -4.00
CA TRP A 194 16.89 5.18 -4.39
C TRP A 194 17.03 6.29 -3.36
N ASN A 195 17.06 5.95 -2.07
CA ASN A 195 17.37 6.94 -1.03
C ASN A 195 18.79 7.50 -1.19
N VAL A 196 19.75 6.70 -1.64
CA VAL A 196 21.14 7.13 -1.94
C VAL A 196 21.20 7.99 -3.20
N GLU A 197 20.48 7.62 -4.26
CA GLU A 197 20.41 8.40 -5.50
C GLU A 197 19.79 9.79 -5.28
N GLY A 198 18.81 9.91 -4.38
CA GLY A 198 18.16 11.18 -4.04
C GLY A 198 18.81 11.98 -2.91
N ASN A 199 19.77 11.42 -2.16
CA ASN A 199 20.36 12.05 -0.98
C ASN A 199 21.82 11.61 -0.77
N SER A 200 22.77 12.46 -1.17
CA SER A 200 24.21 12.22 -1.01
C SER A 200 24.63 12.07 0.45
N ASP A 201 24.03 12.83 1.36
CA ASP A 201 24.38 12.77 2.78
C ASP A 201 23.96 11.42 3.39
N TYR A 202 22.87 10.83 2.90
CA TYR A 202 22.45 9.48 3.27
C TYR A 202 23.39 8.42 2.69
N ALA A 203 23.88 8.61 1.46
CA ALA A 203 24.86 7.72 0.83
C ALA A 203 26.11 7.52 1.70
N ASP A 204 26.59 8.60 2.32
CA ASP A 204 27.79 8.60 3.16
C ASP A 204 27.60 7.86 4.49
N THR A 205 26.35 7.56 4.89
CA THR A 205 26.05 6.80 6.10
C THR A 205 26.01 5.28 5.89
N LEU A 206 26.06 4.81 4.64
CA LEU A 206 25.97 3.40 4.32
C LEU A 206 27.33 2.70 4.31
N ASP A 207 27.34 1.43 4.71
CA ASP A 207 28.51 0.57 4.67
C ASP A 207 28.90 0.22 3.23
N ALA A 208 30.20 0.15 2.94
CA ALA A 208 30.76 -0.18 1.63
C ALA A 208 30.50 -1.64 1.18
N SER A 209 29.81 -2.44 2.01
CA SER A 209 29.38 -3.79 1.70
C SER A 209 28.36 -3.86 0.55
N PHE A 210 27.71 -2.76 0.18
CA PHE A 210 26.86 -2.69 -1.01
C PHE A 210 27.70 -2.37 -2.26
N GLY A 211 27.95 -3.38 -3.09
CA GLY A 211 28.79 -3.27 -4.30
C GLY A 211 28.29 -2.27 -5.35
N TRP A 212 27.06 -1.76 -5.24
CA TRP A 212 26.49 -0.75 -6.16
C TRP A 212 26.67 0.71 -5.69
N ILE A 213 27.08 0.97 -4.44
CA ILE A 213 27.18 2.35 -3.89
C ILE A 213 28.14 3.22 -4.71
N ALA A 214 29.31 2.70 -5.09
CA ALA A 214 30.29 3.45 -5.87
C ALA A 214 29.72 3.89 -7.24
N GLY A 215 28.91 3.04 -7.87
CA GLY A 215 28.25 3.37 -9.14
C GLY A 215 27.15 4.42 -8.98
N VAL A 216 26.41 4.41 -7.87
CA VAL A 216 25.42 5.45 -7.54
C VAL A 216 26.08 6.79 -7.25
N GLN A 217 27.13 6.80 -6.41
CA GLN A 217 27.86 8.01 -6.07
C GLN A 217 28.49 8.65 -7.32
N GLN A 218 29.01 7.84 -8.25
CA GLN A 218 29.48 8.33 -9.55
C GLN A 218 28.34 8.96 -10.36
N ARG A 219 27.18 8.30 -10.48
CA ARG A 219 26.01 8.87 -11.17
C ARG A 219 25.51 10.16 -10.53
N ASN A 220 25.54 10.26 -9.20
CA ASN A 220 25.17 11.47 -8.48
C ASN A 220 26.17 12.62 -8.74
N ALA A 221 27.47 12.33 -8.80
CA ALA A 221 28.50 13.30 -9.17
C ALA A 221 28.31 13.78 -10.62
N ASP A 222 28.10 12.84 -11.56
CA ASP A 222 27.86 13.16 -12.97
C ASP A 222 26.58 14.01 -13.14
N ARG A 223 25.50 13.72 -12.38
CA ARG A 223 24.28 14.56 -12.33
C ARG A 223 24.54 15.94 -11.73
N GLY A 224 25.35 16.02 -10.68
CA GLY A 224 25.74 17.28 -10.04
C GLY A 224 26.50 18.19 -11.01
N GLU A 225 27.40 17.64 -11.82
CA GLU A 225 28.11 18.37 -12.87
C GLU A 225 27.17 18.84 -13.99
N LEU A 226 26.27 17.97 -14.47
CA LEU A 226 25.24 18.31 -15.47
C LEU A 226 24.27 19.42 -15.04
N LEU A 227 23.99 19.57 -13.74
CA LEU A 227 23.11 20.61 -13.20
C LEU A 227 23.85 21.95 -12.94
N GLN A 228 25.19 21.94 -12.85
CA GLN A 228 26.01 23.16 -12.73
C GLN A 228 26.19 23.88 -14.08
N ASP A 229 26.08 23.16 -15.20
CA ASP A 229 25.92 23.76 -16.53
C ASP A 229 24.50 24.34 -16.65
N GLY A 230 24.34 25.61 -16.23
CA GLY A 230 23.07 26.33 -16.09
C GLY A 230 22.18 26.49 -17.34
N GLU A 231 22.46 25.77 -18.43
CA GLU A 231 21.67 25.70 -19.67
C GLU A 231 20.81 24.42 -19.79
N VAL A 232 21.00 23.39 -18.95
CA VAL A 232 20.34 22.08 -19.13
C VAL A 232 18.85 22.10 -18.77
N LEU A 233 18.43 22.92 -17.79
CA LEU A 233 17.02 23.09 -17.41
C LEU A 233 16.17 23.81 -18.48
N ALA A 234 16.80 24.42 -19.49
CA ALA A 234 16.11 25.14 -20.57
C ALA A 234 15.80 24.26 -21.79
N ARG A 235 16.25 22.99 -21.83
CA ARG A 235 16.09 22.09 -22.98
C ARG A 235 15.32 20.82 -22.60
N PRO A 236 13.99 20.76 -22.83
CA PRO A 236 13.15 19.61 -22.45
C PRO A 236 13.62 18.27 -23.01
N GLY A 237 14.28 18.26 -24.18
CA GLY A 237 14.79 17.05 -24.82
C GLY A 237 16.01 16.42 -24.14
N HIS A 238 16.84 17.19 -23.44
CA HIS A 238 18.05 16.67 -22.78
C HIS A 238 17.80 16.24 -21.33
N VAL A 239 16.89 16.91 -20.63
CA VAL A 239 16.37 16.45 -19.32
C VAL A 239 15.72 15.08 -19.48
N ASN A 240 14.90 14.91 -20.52
CA ASN A 240 14.30 13.61 -20.83
C ASN A 240 15.33 12.58 -21.28
N ALA A 241 16.37 12.93 -22.06
CA ALA A 241 17.36 11.95 -22.49
C ALA A 241 18.27 11.43 -21.36
N ALA A 242 18.54 12.23 -20.32
CA ALA A 242 19.26 11.80 -19.12
C ALA A 242 18.39 10.93 -18.20
N ILE A 243 17.08 11.17 -18.16
CA ILE A 243 16.10 10.39 -17.38
C ILE A 243 15.71 9.09 -18.10
N ILE A 244 15.60 9.11 -19.43
CA ILE A 244 15.18 7.97 -20.26
C ILE A 244 16.33 6.98 -20.50
N ARG A 245 17.61 7.42 -20.46
CA ARG A 245 18.77 6.53 -20.65
C ARG A 245 18.86 5.39 -19.64
N ASP A 246 18.23 5.55 -18.47
CA ASP A 246 18.26 4.58 -17.36
C ASP A 246 16.95 3.80 -17.19
N CYS A 247 16.08 3.77 -18.21
CA CYS A 247 14.90 2.89 -18.21
C CYS A 247 15.12 1.67 -19.12
N PRO A 248 15.97 0.69 -18.74
CA PRO A 248 16.05 -0.56 -19.48
C PRO A 248 14.76 -1.33 -19.21
N THR A 249 13.90 -1.43 -20.22
CA THR A 249 12.94 -2.53 -20.45
C THR A 249 12.49 -3.27 -19.18
N LEU A 250 11.30 -2.96 -18.67
CA LEU A 250 10.54 -3.56 -17.54
C LEU A 250 10.54 -5.11 -17.50
N SER A 251 11.69 -5.72 -17.28
CA SER A 251 11.95 -7.16 -17.30
C SER A 251 12.72 -7.58 -16.05
N TYR A 252 12.33 -7.09 -14.88
CA TYR A 252 12.93 -7.55 -13.62
C TYR A 252 11.87 -7.73 -12.55
N TRP A 253 11.01 -8.73 -12.77
CA TRP A 253 10.22 -9.32 -11.70
C TRP A 253 10.11 -10.83 -11.97
N GLY A 254 10.95 -11.60 -11.31
CA GLY A 254 11.03 -13.06 -11.42
C GLY A 254 11.22 -13.68 -10.04
N ALA A 255 10.75 -14.92 -9.87
CA ALA A 255 10.87 -15.63 -8.61
C ALA A 255 12.35 -15.86 -8.24
N ALA A 256 12.73 -15.52 -7.00
CA ALA A 256 13.98 -15.98 -6.42
C ALA A 256 13.73 -17.35 -5.77
N ASP A 257 13.90 -18.41 -6.55
CA ASP A 257 14.34 -19.66 -5.95
C ASP A 257 15.83 -19.45 -5.58
N ASP A 258 16.11 -19.53 -4.28
CA ASP A 258 17.44 -19.64 -3.66
C ASP A 258 18.36 -18.41 -3.49
N ARG A 259 17.85 -17.16 -3.38
CA ARG A 259 18.66 -16.05 -2.82
C ARG A 259 17.98 -15.24 -1.74
N ARG A 260 18.74 -14.96 -0.66
CA ARG A 260 18.38 -14.06 0.44
C ARG A 260 18.40 -12.62 -0.08
N GLY A 261 17.26 -11.93 0.00
CA GLY A 261 17.14 -10.48 -0.25
C GLY A 261 16.00 -10.14 -1.21
N GLY A 262 14.96 -9.47 -0.70
CA GLY A 262 13.95 -8.74 -1.48
C GLY A 262 13.00 -9.59 -2.34
N VAL A 263 11.86 -9.99 -1.77
CA VAL A 263 10.74 -10.54 -2.56
C VAL A 263 9.79 -9.39 -2.92
N GLY A 264 10.05 -8.77 -4.06
CA GLY A 264 9.02 -8.06 -4.81
C GLY A 264 8.50 -9.00 -5.90
N ILE A 265 7.26 -9.48 -5.77
CA ILE A 265 6.65 -10.32 -6.80
C ILE A 265 5.79 -9.39 -7.67
N LEU A 266 6.25 -9.14 -8.89
CA LEU A 266 5.38 -8.78 -10.00
C LEU A 266 5.42 -9.98 -10.96
N ILE A 267 4.35 -10.76 -11.04
CA ILE A 267 4.23 -11.78 -12.07
C ILE A 267 2.90 -11.53 -12.79
N ASN A 268 2.99 -10.70 -13.83
CA ASN A 268 2.66 -11.02 -15.22
C ASN A 268 2.40 -9.68 -15.95
N PRO A 269 3.37 -9.17 -16.74
CA PRO A 269 3.26 -7.84 -17.32
C PRO A 269 2.16 -7.70 -18.40
N TYR A 270 1.46 -8.76 -18.82
CA TYR A 270 0.42 -8.71 -19.86
C TYR A 270 -0.73 -9.74 -19.73
N GLY A 271 -1.08 -10.21 -18.53
CA GLY A 271 -2.37 -10.89 -18.34
C GLY A 271 -3.51 -9.89 -18.57
N ALA A 272 -4.56 -10.20 -19.33
CA ALA A 272 -5.61 -9.23 -19.64
C ALA A 272 -6.45 -8.94 -18.39
N PHE A 273 -6.38 -7.73 -17.83
CA PHE A 273 -7.28 -7.36 -16.74
C PHE A 273 -8.55 -6.73 -17.31
N ALA A 274 -9.39 -7.59 -17.88
CA ALA A 274 -10.73 -7.18 -18.26
C ALA A 274 -11.59 -7.01 -16.99
N ASN A 275 -12.29 -5.87 -16.88
CA ASN A 275 -13.26 -5.56 -15.82
C ASN A 275 -12.67 -5.35 -14.41
N ALA A 276 -11.79 -4.35 -14.26
CA ALA A 276 -11.32 -3.91 -12.93
C ALA A 276 -12.52 -3.48 -12.05
N GLN A 277 -12.63 -4.13 -10.89
CA GLN A 277 -13.72 -3.92 -9.94
C GLN A 277 -13.11 -3.84 -8.53
N PRO A 278 -13.64 -2.97 -7.64
CA PRO A 278 -13.23 -2.96 -6.25
C PRO A 278 -13.36 -4.35 -5.61
N LEU A 279 -12.48 -4.70 -4.65
CA LEU A 279 -12.46 -6.05 -4.05
C LEU A 279 -13.76 -6.40 -3.31
N TRP A 280 -14.61 -5.40 -3.09
CA TRP A 280 -15.88 -5.48 -2.38
C TRP A 280 -17.12 -5.40 -3.28
N SER A 281 -16.98 -5.26 -4.60
CA SER A 281 -18.12 -5.08 -5.51
C SER A 281 -18.74 -6.38 -6.06
N ASN A 282 -18.49 -7.53 -5.42
CA ASN A 282 -19.23 -8.75 -5.72
C ASN A 282 -20.59 -8.70 -5.00
N ASN A 283 -21.66 -8.49 -5.76
CA ASN A 283 -22.99 -9.03 -5.45
C ASN A 283 -22.97 -10.55 -5.63
#